data_AF-A0A2H0U2I1-F1
#
_entry.id   AF-A0A2H0U2I1-F1
#
_cell.length_a   1.000
_cell.length_b   1.000
_cell.length_c   1.000
_cell.angle_alpha   90.00
_cell.angle_beta   90.00
_cell.angle_gamma   90.00
#
_symmetry.space_group_name_H-M   'P 1'
#
loop_
_entity.id
_entity.type
_entity.pdbx_description
1 polymer ?
#
loop_
_entity_poly.entity_id
_entity_poly.type
_entity_poly.pdbx_seq_one_letter_code
_entity_poly.pdbx_strand_id
1 'polypeptide(L)'
;MKKNKNIAVVIPSYNEVQNIPILLNGINKELIGASIVIVDDSSKIENAKLKIFLNKYRNVKLISRLKKSGRGSAVLEGFKEALRDENKKYIFEMDSDLAHDPKEFKRFINEINVFPYDLVIGSRYKSGGRIVNISKNRTILSRLINIFLYFWLGIKISDYTSGFRFYSRKAIEYILNTKIQSKGFITLSEVVYKLSKANFKISEVPITWNYRIYGKSNVNLRELFNSLFFVLQLRLGYGFFINKKIKIILLIFIIFLLSFSIRLSTLNQMGRTWDEPEYIEQGYKMDELLLKRDFSNSYFYTTYDHPPLAKYLYGITAHLDLNYIDKNGNPVFNYDYTFSRALSSLFGTLSVILVFLIALEFGGIFVAVLSGVIFATLPFFVGLSQLVTTESILMFLFNLGVYLFLKLLKIFSYKKAVLIGIVTGLALLVKQSNVLLFPIYGLFYVIYHFTSGIKNKLINLKIIFAFMIIVIFSILTFVVLWPMPYSHLDVITQINQKIWLVKTAPPEVFWGKLILSPKIYFVTLFFITTPLLIIVLFLVGLKYIDIKKNWIYYCLIIWFLFPFTQSFYAWRMHGVRYIIEIYAPLSIIAALGIISII
;
A
#
# COMPACT_ATOMS: atom_id res chain seq x y z
N MET A 1 -16.63 -51.97 -17.05
CA MET A 1 -15.98 -50.74 -16.55
C MET A 1 -14.49 -50.79 -16.90
N LYS A 2 -13.97 -49.83 -17.69
CA LYS A 2 -12.52 -49.74 -17.96
C LYS A 2 -11.80 -49.50 -16.63
N LYS A 3 -10.89 -50.40 -16.24
CA LYS A 3 -10.08 -50.23 -15.02
C LYS A 3 -9.09 -49.09 -15.26
N ASN A 4 -9.19 -48.00 -14.51
CA ASN A 4 -8.35 -46.80 -14.63
C ASN A 4 -6.96 -46.98 -13.99
N LYS A 5 -6.35 -48.16 -14.19
CA LYS A 5 -5.10 -48.59 -13.57
C LYS A 5 -3.89 -47.75 -13.98
N ASN A 6 -3.95 -47.09 -15.13
CA ASN A 6 -2.90 -46.18 -15.62
C ASN A 6 -3.04 -44.75 -15.07
N ILE A 7 -4.03 -44.49 -14.21
CA ILE A 7 -4.28 -43.18 -13.61
C ILE A 7 -3.73 -43.14 -12.18
N ALA A 8 -3.09 -42.02 -11.84
CA ALA A 8 -2.78 -41.63 -10.46
C ALA A 8 -3.45 -40.29 -10.12
N VAL A 9 -3.88 -40.10 -8.87
CA VAL A 9 -4.44 -38.84 -8.37
C VAL A 9 -3.59 -38.37 -7.19
N VAL A 10 -2.99 -37.19 -7.31
CA VAL A 10 -2.16 -36.55 -6.29
C VAL A 10 -2.97 -35.48 -5.57
N ILE A 11 -3.02 -35.60 -4.25
CA ILE A 11 -3.85 -34.76 -3.39
C ILE A 11 -2.95 -34.10 -2.32
N PRO A 12 -2.58 -32.82 -2.47
CA PRO A 12 -1.95 -32.07 -1.39
C PRO A 12 -2.98 -31.74 -0.29
N SER A 13 -2.63 -31.96 0.98
CA SER A 13 -3.52 -31.77 2.11
C SER A 13 -2.85 -31.05 3.29
N TYR A 14 -3.61 -30.20 3.99
CA TYR A 14 -3.18 -29.52 5.22
C TYR A 14 -4.39 -29.18 6.10
N ASN A 15 -4.55 -29.87 7.23
CA ASN A 15 -5.66 -29.80 8.17
C ASN A 15 -7.03 -30.15 7.54
N GLU A 16 -7.06 -31.11 6.61
CA GLU A 16 -8.26 -31.48 5.83
C GLU A 16 -8.77 -32.90 6.15
N VAL A 17 -8.43 -33.44 7.34
CA VAL A 17 -8.74 -34.83 7.73
C VAL A 17 -10.22 -35.20 7.58
N GLN A 18 -11.13 -34.25 7.80
CA GLN A 18 -12.58 -34.47 7.68
C GLN A 18 -13.06 -34.59 6.22
N ASN A 19 -12.36 -33.95 5.29
CA ASN A 19 -12.74 -33.88 3.88
C ASN A 19 -12.24 -35.08 3.09
N ILE A 20 -11.07 -35.64 3.45
CA ILE A 20 -10.45 -36.78 2.75
C ILE A 20 -11.38 -38.00 2.60
N PRO A 21 -12.15 -38.46 3.62
CA PRO A 21 -13.09 -39.58 3.47
C PRO A 21 -14.11 -39.38 2.34
N ILE A 22 -14.72 -38.21 2.27
CA ILE A 22 -15.77 -37.87 1.29
C ILE A 22 -15.13 -37.82 -0.10
N LEU A 23 -13.97 -37.16 -0.19
CA LEU A 23 -13.21 -37.01 -1.43
C LEU A 23 -12.82 -38.37 -2.01
N LEU A 24 -12.26 -39.26 -1.19
CA LEU A 24 -11.83 -40.59 -1.62
C LEU A 24 -12.98 -41.45 -2.12
N ASN A 25 -14.16 -41.39 -1.47
CA ASN A 25 -15.33 -42.11 -1.94
C ASN A 25 -15.79 -41.61 -3.32
N GLY A 26 -15.79 -40.29 -3.53
CA GLY A 26 -16.09 -39.70 -4.83
C GLY A 26 -15.08 -40.08 -5.91
N ILE A 27 -13.77 -40.00 -5.62
CA ILE A 27 -12.72 -40.39 -6.56
C ILE A 27 -12.83 -41.87 -6.91
N ASN A 28 -13.00 -42.77 -5.94
CA ASN A 28 -13.08 -44.20 -6.20
C ASN A 28 -14.33 -44.60 -7.02
N LYS A 29 -15.42 -43.83 -6.90
CA LYS A 29 -16.63 -44.02 -7.70
C LYS A 29 -16.41 -43.66 -9.17
N GLU A 30 -15.70 -42.56 -9.44
CA GLU A 30 -15.49 -42.06 -10.80
C GLU A 30 -14.25 -42.69 -11.47
N LEU A 31 -13.21 -43.00 -10.70
CA LEU A 31 -11.91 -43.51 -11.16
C LEU A 31 -11.57 -44.89 -10.59
N ILE A 32 -12.38 -45.89 -10.92
CA ILE A 32 -12.22 -47.26 -10.41
C ILE A 32 -10.85 -47.83 -10.78
N GLY A 33 -10.05 -48.16 -9.76
CA GLY A 33 -8.72 -48.75 -9.90
C GLY A 33 -7.57 -47.76 -10.08
N ALA A 34 -7.82 -46.45 -9.98
CA ALA A 34 -6.78 -45.44 -9.94
C ALA A 34 -5.99 -45.52 -8.61
N SER A 35 -4.70 -45.18 -8.66
CA SER A 35 -3.88 -45.03 -7.45
C SER A 35 -4.01 -43.61 -6.93
N ILE A 36 -4.07 -43.43 -5.62
CA ILE A 36 -4.23 -42.12 -5.00
C ILE A 36 -3.03 -41.88 -4.07
N VAL A 37 -2.37 -40.74 -4.22
CA VAL A 37 -1.25 -40.32 -3.39
C VAL A 37 -1.65 -39.05 -2.64
N ILE A 38 -1.78 -39.16 -1.33
CA ILE A 38 -2.07 -38.02 -0.44
C ILE A 38 -0.74 -37.57 0.15
N VAL A 39 -0.42 -36.29 -0.02
CA VAL A 39 0.76 -35.66 0.60
C VAL A 39 0.29 -34.65 1.63
N ASP A 40 0.52 -34.95 2.90
CA ASP A 40 -0.11 -34.24 4.01
C ASP A 40 0.93 -33.55 4.92
N ASP A 41 0.71 -32.24 5.11
CA ASP A 41 1.54 -31.33 5.92
C ASP A 41 0.97 -31.10 7.33
N SER A 42 -0.12 -31.79 7.69
CA SER A 42 -0.85 -31.57 8.93
C SER A 42 -0.07 -32.09 10.15
N SER A 43 -0.59 -31.78 11.34
CA SER A 43 0.02 -32.18 12.60
C SER A 43 0.18 -33.71 12.73
N LYS A 44 1.08 -34.15 13.63
CA LYS A 44 1.30 -35.58 13.93
C LYS A 44 0.01 -36.29 14.35
N ILE A 45 -0.84 -35.61 15.12
CA ILE A 45 -2.12 -36.14 15.62
C ILE A 45 -3.11 -36.36 14.46
N GLU A 46 -3.23 -35.38 13.57
CA GLU A 46 -4.12 -35.46 12.41
C GLU A 46 -3.67 -36.53 11.41
N ASN A 47 -2.36 -36.62 11.14
CA ASN A 47 -1.81 -37.67 10.29
C ASN A 47 -2.04 -39.07 10.84
N ALA A 48 -1.95 -39.26 12.16
CA ALA A 48 -2.21 -40.55 12.79
C ALA A 48 -3.67 -40.99 12.57
N LYS A 49 -4.63 -40.07 12.75
CA LYS A 49 -6.06 -40.33 12.45
C LYS A 49 -6.26 -40.70 10.99
N LEU A 50 -5.63 -39.95 10.09
CA LEU A 50 -5.70 -40.18 8.65
C LEU A 50 -5.14 -41.56 8.28
N LYS A 51 -3.97 -41.93 8.83
CA LYS A 51 -3.33 -43.24 8.58
C LYS A 51 -4.23 -44.40 8.98
N ILE A 52 -4.88 -44.34 10.14
CA ILE A 52 -5.83 -45.37 10.60
C ILE A 52 -7.00 -45.49 9.63
N PHE A 53 -7.59 -44.36 9.23
CA PHE A 53 -8.71 -44.35 8.29
C PHE A 53 -8.33 -44.92 6.90
N LEU A 54 -7.11 -44.65 6.44
CA LEU A 54 -6.63 -45.04 5.12
C LEU A 54 -6.29 -46.54 5.01
N ASN A 55 -6.09 -47.26 6.11
CA ASN A 55 -5.76 -48.70 6.09
C ASN A 55 -6.77 -49.57 5.34
N LYS A 56 -8.03 -49.11 5.21
CA LYS A 56 -9.07 -49.82 4.45
C LYS A 56 -8.96 -49.65 2.93
N TYR A 57 -8.15 -48.72 2.44
CA TYR A 57 -7.97 -48.43 1.01
C TYR A 57 -6.63 -48.96 0.50
N ARG A 58 -6.66 -50.04 -0.27
CA ARG A 58 -5.44 -50.64 -0.87
C ARG A 58 -4.82 -49.79 -1.98
N ASN A 59 -5.57 -48.88 -2.57
CA ASN A 59 -5.13 -48.02 -3.68
C ASN A 59 -4.67 -46.62 -3.24
N VAL A 60 -4.63 -46.33 -1.93
CA VAL A 60 -4.25 -45.02 -1.39
C VAL A 60 -2.92 -45.10 -0.66
N LYS A 61 -2.00 -44.19 -0.96
CA LYS A 61 -0.73 -44.01 -0.25
C LYS A 61 -0.70 -42.65 0.44
N LEU A 62 -0.32 -42.62 1.71
CA LEU A 62 -0.13 -41.40 2.49
C LEU A 62 1.37 -41.09 2.64
N ILE A 63 1.77 -39.88 2.29
CA ILE A 63 3.08 -39.30 2.57
C ILE A 63 2.90 -38.21 3.63
N SER A 64 3.36 -38.46 4.85
CA SER A 64 3.30 -37.51 5.96
C SER A 64 4.61 -36.75 6.08
N ARG A 65 4.56 -35.42 5.97
CA ARG A 65 5.76 -34.57 6.01
C ARG A 65 5.95 -33.84 7.33
N LEU A 66 4.87 -33.74 8.12
CA LEU A 66 4.82 -33.14 9.47
C LEU A 66 5.28 -31.66 9.56
N LYS A 67 5.65 -31.03 8.45
CA LYS A 67 6.09 -29.64 8.36
C LYS A 67 5.49 -28.99 7.11
N LYS A 68 4.75 -27.90 7.33
CA LYS A 68 4.18 -27.08 6.25
C LYS A 68 5.27 -26.52 5.36
N SER A 69 5.44 -27.12 4.18
CA SER A 69 6.48 -26.76 3.21
C SER A 69 5.88 -26.12 1.94
N GLY A 70 4.55 -25.99 1.91
CA GLY A 70 3.80 -25.31 0.86
C GLY A 70 3.21 -26.28 -0.16
N ARG A 71 2.04 -25.89 -0.72
CA ARG A 71 1.25 -26.71 -1.65
C ARG A 71 2.06 -27.22 -2.84
N GLY A 72 2.79 -26.34 -3.53
CA GLY A 72 3.62 -26.71 -4.69
C GLY A 72 4.65 -27.79 -4.36
N SER A 73 5.29 -27.72 -3.18
CA SER A 73 6.23 -28.76 -2.74
C SER A 73 5.53 -30.11 -2.49
N ALA A 74 4.31 -30.10 -1.91
CA ALA A 74 3.53 -31.32 -1.68
C ALA A 74 3.19 -32.02 -3.00
N VAL A 75 2.75 -31.25 -4.00
CA VAL A 75 2.39 -31.76 -5.31
C VAL A 75 3.60 -32.37 -6.02
N LEU A 76 4.76 -31.70 -6.01
CA LEU A 76 5.98 -32.24 -6.63
C LEU A 76 6.44 -33.57 -6.00
N GLU A 77 6.26 -33.72 -4.69
CA GLU A 77 6.57 -34.97 -3.99
C GLU A 77 5.57 -36.08 -4.33
N GLY A 78 4.28 -35.74 -4.42
CA GLY A 78 3.25 -36.67 -4.87
C GLY A 78 3.44 -37.10 -6.33
N PHE A 79 3.90 -36.20 -7.20
CA PHE A 79 4.30 -36.52 -8.57
C PHE A 79 5.45 -37.52 -8.63
N LYS A 80 6.51 -37.32 -7.82
CA LYS A 80 7.62 -38.28 -7.72
C LYS A 80 7.14 -39.67 -7.32
N GLU A 81 6.24 -39.74 -6.34
CA GLU A 81 5.67 -41.00 -5.90
C GLU A 81 4.81 -41.65 -6.99
N ALA A 82 3.94 -40.88 -7.65
CA ALA A 82 3.08 -41.38 -8.72
C ALA A 82 3.88 -41.96 -9.90
N LEU A 83 5.07 -41.40 -10.21
CA LEU A 83 5.92 -41.87 -11.29
C LEU A 83 6.70 -43.15 -10.99
N ARG A 84 6.77 -43.60 -9.73
CA ARG A 84 7.45 -44.85 -9.36
C ARG A 84 6.82 -46.09 -10.00
N ASP A 85 5.52 -46.03 -10.28
CA ASP A 85 4.83 -47.05 -11.07
C ASP A 85 4.85 -46.64 -12.54
N GLU A 86 5.60 -47.39 -13.34
CA GLU A 86 5.76 -47.14 -14.79
C GLU A 86 4.45 -47.27 -15.56
N ASN A 87 3.45 -47.97 -15.00
CA ASN A 87 2.14 -48.10 -15.61
C ASN A 87 1.31 -46.80 -15.53
N LYS A 88 1.73 -45.82 -14.72
CA LYS A 88 1.04 -44.54 -14.56
C LYS A 88 1.40 -43.60 -15.72
N LYS A 89 0.44 -43.46 -16.64
CA LYS A 89 0.55 -42.59 -17.82
C LYS A 89 -0.13 -41.24 -17.60
N TYR A 90 -1.14 -41.20 -16.74
CA TYR A 90 -2.05 -40.08 -16.53
C TYR A 90 -2.09 -39.72 -15.06
N ILE A 91 -1.77 -38.47 -14.74
CA ILE A 91 -1.66 -38.03 -13.36
C ILE A 91 -2.54 -36.81 -13.17
N PHE A 92 -3.48 -36.92 -12.25
CA PHE A 92 -4.31 -35.82 -11.82
C PHE A 92 -3.76 -35.17 -10.56
N GLU A 93 -3.91 -33.86 -10.47
CA GLU A 93 -3.72 -33.05 -9.29
C GLU A 93 -5.10 -32.53 -8.88
N MET A 94 -5.46 -32.63 -7.59
CA MET A 94 -6.76 -32.19 -7.09
C MET A 94 -6.65 -31.74 -5.63
N ASP A 95 -7.25 -30.60 -5.30
CA ASP A 95 -7.24 -30.08 -3.92
C ASP A 95 -8.12 -30.94 -2.97
N SER A 96 -7.78 -30.95 -1.68
CA SER A 96 -8.42 -31.82 -0.68
C SER A 96 -9.67 -31.22 -0.01
N ASP A 97 -10.11 -30.03 -0.39
CA ASP A 97 -11.12 -29.21 0.32
C ASP A 97 -12.57 -29.41 -0.19
N LEU A 98 -12.80 -30.44 -1.00
CA LEU A 98 -14.08 -30.75 -1.68
C LEU A 98 -14.57 -29.66 -2.63
N ALA A 99 -13.77 -28.63 -2.93
CA ALA A 99 -14.18 -27.56 -3.82
C ALA A 99 -14.29 -28.02 -5.28
N HIS A 100 -13.51 -29.03 -5.65
CA HIS A 100 -13.59 -29.71 -6.93
C HIS A 100 -14.46 -30.97 -6.81
N ASP A 101 -15.51 -31.09 -7.62
CA ASP A 101 -16.35 -32.29 -7.66
C ASP A 101 -15.62 -33.41 -8.44
N PRO A 102 -15.40 -34.60 -7.86
CA PRO A 102 -14.86 -35.76 -8.58
C PRO A 102 -15.60 -36.11 -9.88
N LYS A 103 -16.90 -35.80 -10.02
CA LYS A 103 -17.64 -36.04 -11.27
C LYS A 103 -17.02 -35.33 -12.47
N GLU A 104 -16.32 -34.22 -12.24
CA GLU A 104 -15.67 -33.45 -13.31
C GLU A 104 -14.51 -34.22 -13.96
N PHE A 105 -13.98 -35.30 -13.35
CA PHE A 105 -13.00 -36.19 -14.00
C PHE A 105 -13.45 -36.68 -15.38
N LYS A 106 -14.76 -36.87 -15.58
CA LYS A 106 -15.32 -37.28 -16.88
C LYS A 106 -14.99 -36.28 -17.99
N ARG A 107 -15.00 -34.99 -17.69
CA ARG A 107 -14.67 -33.94 -18.69
C ARG A 107 -13.21 -34.02 -19.11
N PHE A 108 -12.30 -34.19 -18.15
CA PHE A 108 -10.89 -34.38 -18.46
C PHE A 108 -10.66 -35.65 -19.27
N ILE A 109 -11.27 -36.78 -18.88
CA ILE A 109 -11.13 -38.06 -19.59
C ILE A 109 -11.65 -37.94 -21.03
N ASN A 110 -12.79 -37.28 -21.24
CA ASN A 110 -13.31 -37.05 -22.58
C ASN A 110 -12.35 -36.20 -23.41
N GLU A 111 -11.81 -35.12 -22.85
CA GLU A 111 -10.87 -34.23 -23.55
C GLU A 111 -9.57 -34.96 -23.97
N ILE A 112 -8.95 -35.71 -23.06
CA ILE A 112 -7.69 -36.42 -23.33
C ILE A 112 -7.84 -37.62 -24.27
N ASN A 113 -9.05 -38.17 -24.38
CA ASN A 113 -9.35 -39.24 -25.35
C ASN A 113 -9.48 -38.69 -26.78
N VAL A 114 -9.84 -37.41 -26.93
CA VAL A 114 -9.99 -36.77 -28.25
C VAL A 114 -8.66 -36.22 -28.73
N PHE A 115 -7.88 -35.57 -27.86
CA PHE A 115 -6.61 -34.96 -28.21
C PHE A 115 -5.50 -35.33 -27.22
N PRO A 116 -4.26 -35.57 -27.69
CA PRO A 116 -3.12 -35.89 -26.84
C PRO A 116 -2.56 -34.61 -26.19
N TYR A 117 -3.29 -34.05 -25.24
CA TYR A 117 -2.82 -32.94 -24.42
C TYR A 117 -1.85 -33.41 -23.34
N ASP A 118 -0.89 -32.56 -23.01
CA ASP A 118 0.10 -32.80 -21.96
C ASP A 118 -0.32 -32.21 -20.62
N LEU A 119 -1.12 -31.15 -20.65
CA LEU A 119 -1.73 -30.52 -19.49
C LEU A 119 -3.17 -30.13 -19.85
N VAL A 120 -4.12 -30.55 -19.03
CA VAL A 120 -5.50 -30.06 -19.11
C VAL A 120 -5.87 -29.45 -17.77
N ILE A 121 -6.35 -28.20 -17.78
CA ILE A 121 -6.71 -27.46 -16.57
C ILE A 121 -8.23 -27.42 -16.42
N GLY A 122 -8.74 -27.77 -15.24
CA GLY A 122 -10.12 -27.52 -14.89
C GLY A 122 -10.34 -26.03 -14.66
N SER A 123 -10.88 -25.34 -15.64
CA SER A 123 -11.05 -23.88 -15.62
C SER A 123 -12.42 -23.48 -15.11
N ARG A 124 -12.42 -22.58 -14.13
CA ARG A 124 -13.64 -21.92 -13.62
C ARG A 124 -14.15 -20.82 -14.54
N TYR A 125 -13.28 -20.33 -15.44
CA TYR A 125 -13.53 -19.13 -16.25
C TYR A 125 -13.69 -19.42 -17.73
N LYS A 126 -13.38 -20.64 -18.19
CA LYS A 126 -13.71 -21.12 -19.54
C LYS A 126 -15.22 -21.18 -19.70
N SER A 127 -15.71 -20.98 -20.93
CA SER A 127 -17.14 -21.06 -21.25
C SER A 127 -17.74 -22.38 -20.74
N GLY A 128 -18.82 -22.29 -19.96
CA GLY A 128 -19.45 -23.41 -19.26
C GLY A 128 -18.97 -23.64 -17.81
N GLY A 129 -17.83 -23.05 -17.42
CA GLY A 129 -17.30 -23.11 -16.06
C GLY A 129 -18.07 -22.20 -15.10
N ARG A 130 -18.16 -22.59 -13.83
CA ARG A 130 -18.95 -21.87 -12.81
C ARG A 130 -18.28 -21.90 -11.45
N ILE A 131 -18.49 -20.83 -10.68
CA ILE A 131 -18.07 -20.72 -9.28
C ILE A 131 -19.35 -20.53 -8.46
N VAL A 132 -19.61 -21.42 -7.51
CA VAL A 132 -20.82 -21.39 -6.68
C VAL A 132 -20.49 -21.17 -5.21
N ASN A 133 -21.44 -20.59 -4.45
CA ASN A 133 -21.37 -20.39 -3.00
C ASN A 133 -20.22 -19.50 -2.47
N ILE A 134 -19.72 -18.55 -3.28
CA ILE A 134 -18.65 -17.61 -2.90
C ILE A 134 -19.13 -16.15 -2.96
N SER A 135 -18.53 -15.27 -2.17
CA SER A 135 -18.79 -13.82 -2.27
C SER A 135 -18.33 -13.25 -3.62
N LYS A 136 -19.14 -12.38 -4.22
CA LYS A 136 -18.86 -11.75 -5.53
C LYS A 136 -17.49 -11.06 -5.57
N ASN A 137 -17.11 -10.38 -4.48
CA ASN A 137 -15.84 -9.65 -4.38
C ASN A 137 -14.61 -10.55 -4.55
N ARG A 138 -14.64 -11.77 -3.98
CA ARG A 138 -13.54 -12.72 -4.08
C ARG A 138 -13.42 -13.28 -5.50
N THR A 139 -14.56 -13.48 -6.17
CA THR A 139 -14.61 -13.89 -7.58
C THR A 139 -14.02 -12.82 -8.50
N ILE A 140 -14.38 -11.54 -8.28
CA ILE A 140 -13.83 -10.42 -9.06
C ILE A 140 -12.31 -10.37 -8.92
N LEU A 141 -11.78 -10.42 -7.70
CA LEU A 141 -10.34 -10.39 -7.47
C LEU A 141 -9.62 -11.56 -8.16
N SER A 142 -10.14 -12.77 -8.04
CA SER A 142 -9.56 -13.95 -8.70
C SER A 142 -9.60 -13.82 -10.23
N ARG A 143 -10.67 -13.26 -10.80
CA ARG A 143 -10.78 -13.02 -12.24
C ARG A 143 -9.76 -11.97 -12.72
N LEU A 144 -9.59 -10.87 -11.98
CA LEU A 144 -8.59 -9.84 -12.28
C LEU A 144 -7.16 -10.41 -12.27
N ILE A 145 -6.83 -11.27 -11.30
CA ILE A 145 -5.52 -11.95 -11.24
C ILE A 145 -5.30 -12.82 -12.49
N ASN A 146 -6.31 -13.59 -12.90
CA ASN A 146 -6.19 -14.44 -14.09
C ASN A 146 -6.10 -13.64 -15.39
N ILE A 147 -6.81 -12.52 -15.51
CA ILE A 147 -6.68 -11.59 -16.63
C ILE A 147 -5.25 -11.01 -16.69
N PHE A 148 -4.72 -10.57 -15.54
CA PHE A 148 -3.34 -10.11 -15.46
C PHE A 148 -2.35 -11.20 -15.89
N LEU A 149 -2.52 -12.44 -15.42
CA LEU A 149 -1.68 -13.58 -15.80
C LEU A 149 -1.79 -13.92 -17.29
N TYR A 150 -2.98 -13.81 -17.88
CA TYR A 150 -3.20 -13.99 -19.32
C TYR A 150 -2.35 -13.04 -20.15
N PHE A 151 -2.47 -11.74 -19.90
CA PHE A 151 -1.71 -10.72 -20.63
C PHE A 151 -0.21 -10.78 -20.32
N TRP A 152 0.14 -10.99 -19.04
CA TRP A 152 1.52 -10.97 -18.60
C TRP A 152 2.28 -12.24 -18.95
N LEU A 153 1.71 -13.43 -18.90
CA LEU A 153 2.42 -14.66 -19.28
C LEU A 153 2.29 -14.95 -20.78
N GLY A 154 1.27 -14.38 -21.44
CA GLY A 154 1.03 -14.53 -22.87
C GLY A 154 0.54 -15.94 -23.27
N ILE A 155 -0.06 -16.68 -22.32
CA ILE A 155 -0.53 -18.05 -22.54
C ILE A 155 -2.05 -18.02 -22.67
N LYS A 156 -2.59 -18.70 -23.67
CA LYS A 156 -4.02 -18.67 -23.98
C LYS A 156 -4.83 -19.61 -23.08
N ILE A 157 -4.81 -19.35 -21.77
CA ILE A 157 -5.65 -20.04 -20.77
C ILE A 157 -6.39 -19.03 -19.89
N SER A 158 -7.56 -19.42 -19.40
CA SER A 158 -8.45 -18.59 -18.59
C SER A 158 -8.28 -18.78 -17.08
N ASP A 159 -7.72 -19.91 -16.63
CA ASP A 159 -7.49 -20.18 -15.20
C ASP A 159 -6.08 -20.70 -14.87
N TYR A 160 -5.20 -19.78 -14.50
CA TYR A 160 -3.83 -20.04 -14.06
C TYR A 160 -3.72 -20.56 -12.63
N THR A 161 -4.83 -20.53 -11.87
CA THR A 161 -4.85 -20.70 -10.41
C THR A 161 -5.64 -21.92 -9.94
N SER A 162 -6.29 -22.65 -10.86
CA SER A 162 -7.01 -23.88 -10.54
C SER A 162 -6.04 -25.01 -10.20
N GLY A 163 -6.29 -25.65 -9.05
CA GLY A 163 -5.55 -26.82 -8.57
C GLY A 163 -6.07 -28.16 -9.09
N PHE A 164 -7.11 -28.18 -9.94
CA PHE A 164 -7.62 -29.40 -10.58
C PHE A 164 -7.08 -29.54 -11.99
N ARG A 165 -6.10 -30.42 -12.16
CA ARG A 165 -5.32 -30.53 -13.40
C ARG A 165 -5.03 -31.98 -13.75
N PHE A 166 -4.94 -32.25 -15.04
CA PHE A 166 -4.38 -33.47 -15.59
C PHE A 166 -3.00 -33.17 -16.16
N TYR A 167 -2.07 -34.11 -16.01
CA TYR A 167 -0.75 -34.09 -16.62
C TYR A 167 -0.46 -35.42 -17.31
N SER A 168 0.17 -35.36 -18.48
CA SER A 168 0.84 -36.51 -19.08
C SER A 168 2.07 -36.88 -18.26
N ARG A 169 2.48 -38.15 -18.30
CA ARG A 169 3.73 -38.61 -17.66
C ARG A 169 4.93 -37.75 -18.07
N LYS A 170 5.09 -37.47 -19.37
CA LYS A 170 6.17 -36.66 -19.92
C LYS A 170 6.18 -35.24 -19.34
N ALA A 171 5.01 -34.62 -19.17
CA ALA A 171 4.91 -33.30 -18.57
C ALA A 171 5.42 -33.30 -17.12
N ILE A 172 5.08 -34.32 -16.33
CA ILE A 172 5.57 -34.44 -14.95
C ILE A 172 7.07 -34.69 -14.92
N GLU A 173 7.59 -35.59 -15.74
CA GLU A 173 9.04 -35.86 -15.82
C GLU A 173 9.80 -34.57 -16.14
N TYR A 174 9.30 -33.77 -17.08
CA TYR A 174 9.86 -32.45 -17.37
C TYR A 174 9.78 -31.49 -16.18
N ILE A 175 8.64 -31.40 -15.49
CA ILE A 175 8.47 -30.55 -14.30
C ILE A 175 9.45 -30.95 -13.20
N LEU A 176 9.63 -32.25 -12.94
CA LEU A 176 10.51 -32.75 -11.89
C LEU A 176 11.99 -32.52 -12.20
N ASN A 177 12.36 -32.54 -13.48
CA ASN A 177 13.70 -32.20 -13.96
C ASN A 177 13.92 -30.68 -14.07
N THR A 178 12.86 -29.89 -13.99
CA THR A 178 12.93 -28.43 -14.05
C THR A 178 12.91 -27.83 -12.64
N LYS A 179 13.82 -26.89 -12.36
CA LYS A 179 13.89 -26.22 -11.05
C LYS A 179 12.68 -25.30 -10.82
N ILE A 180 11.63 -25.76 -10.13
CA ILE A 180 10.50 -24.95 -9.67
C ILE A 180 10.93 -24.09 -8.47
N GLN A 181 10.76 -22.77 -8.55
CA GLN A 181 11.26 -21.82 -7.53
C GLN A 181 10.16 -21.22 -6.65
N SER A 182 8.94 -21.17 -7.16
CA SER A 182 7.79 -20.66 -6.41
C SER A 182 7.45 -21.53 -5.19
N LYS A 183 6.72 -20.92 -4.26
CA LYS A 183 6.05 -21.60 -3.15
C LYS A 183 4.56 -21.26 -3.16
N GLY A 184 3.73 -22.17 -2.66
CA GLY A 184 2.30 -21.94 -2.52
C GLY A 184 1.51 -22.09 -3.83
N PHE A 185 0.49 -21.25 -4.03
CA PHE A 185 -0.43 -21.35 -5.18
C PHE A 185 0.18 -20.87 -6.50
N ILE A 186 1.15 -19.95 -6.46
CA ILE A 186 1.78 -19.43 -7.68
C ILE A 186 2.59 -20.49 -8.44
N THR A 187 2.89 -21.62 -7.80
CA THR A 187 3.46 -22.81 -8.46
C THR A 187 2.61 -23.31 -9.61
N LEU A 188 1.28 -23.21 -9.49
CA LEU A 188 0.37 -23.55 -10.58
C LEU A 188 0.63 -22.71 -11.84
N SER A 189 0.87 -21.41 -11.68
CA SER A 189 1.15 -20.50 -12.78
C SER A 189 2.57 -20.70 -13.35
N GLU A 190 3.55 -20.97 -12.48
CA GLU A 190 4.93 -21.29 -12.90
C GLU A 190 4.99 -22.57 -13.76
N VAL A 191 4.27 -23.61 -13.35
CA VAL A 191 4.21 -24.89 -14.06
C VAL A 191 3.64 -24.71 -15.47
N VAL A 192 2.51 -24.00 -15.60
CA VAL A 192 1.91 -23.69 -16.90
C VAL A 192 2.90 -22.93 -17.77
N TYR A 193 3.57 -21.92 -17.21
CA TYR A 193 4.53 -21.10 -17.95
C TYR A 193 5.69 -21.93 -18.49
N LYS A 194 6.26 -22.81 -17.67
CA LYS A 194 7.37 -23.69 -18.07
C LYS A 194 6.98 -24.71 -19.12
N LEU A 195 5.85 -25.38 -18.95
CA LEU A 195 5.35 -26.33 -19.95
C LEU A 195 5.06 -25.63 -21.28
N SER A 196 4.45 -24.45 -21.25
CA SER A 196 4.18 -23.67 -22.46
C SER A 196 5.48 -23.26 -23.17
N LYS A 197 6.50 -22.82 -22.43
CA LYS A 197 7.82 -22.48 -22.99
C LYS A 197 8.58 -23.67 -23.56
N ALA A 198 8.31 -24.87 -23.07
CA ALA A 198 8.83 -26.12 -23.61
C ALA A 198 7.92 -26.75 -24.68
N ASN A 199 6.96 -26.00 -25.24
CA ASN A 199 6.06 -26.42 -26.32
C ASN A 199 5.17 -27.64 -26.00
N PHE A 200 4.87 -27.88 -24.72
CA PHE A 200 3.87 -28.89 -24.34
C PHE A 200 2.46 -28.42 -24.72
N LYS A 201 1.57 -29.36 -25.07
CA LYS A 201 0.20 -29.05 -25.47
C LYS A 201 -0.69 -28.82 -24.24
N ILE A 202 -1.21 -27.61 -24.09
CA ILE A 202 -2.02 -27.20 -22.93
C ILE A 202 -3.45 -26.91 -23.38
N SER A 203 -4.44 -27.40 -22.64
CA SER A 203 -5.85 -27.07 -22.82
C SER A 203 -6.57 -26.86 -21.50
N GLU A 204 -7.87 -26.55 -21.59
CA GLU A 204 -8.73 -26.31 -20.45
C GLU A 204 -10.07 -27.03 -20.65
N VAL A 205 -10.67 -27.52 -19.57
CA VAL A 205 -12.07 -28.00 -19.55
C VAL A 205 -12.87 -27.15 -18.56
N PRO A 206 -14.12 -26.76 -18.88
CA PRO A 206 -14.94 -26.04 -17.92
C PRO A 206 -15.31 -26.94 -16.74
N ILE A 207 -15.13 -26.45 -15.51
CA ILE A 207 -15.52 -27.15 -14.28
C ILE A 207 -16.44 -26.29 -13.41
N THR A 208 -17.21 -26.95 -12.55
CA THR A 208 -17.91 -26.30 -11.44
C THR A 208 -17.04 -26.35 -10.19
N TRP A 209 -16.73 -25.17 -9.65
CA TRP A 209 -15.99 -25.04 -8.39
C TRP A 209 -16.94 -24.57 -7.29
N ASN A 210 -17.04 -25.33 -6.21
CA ASN A 210 -17.90 -25.01 -5.08
C ASN A 210 -17.06 -24.45 -3.94
N TYR A 211 -17.52 -23.36 -3.33
CA TYR A 211 -16.87 -22.88 -2.12
C TYR A 211 -16.99 -23.94 -1.03
N ARG A 212 -15.85 -24.27 -0.40
CA ARG A 212 -15.75 -25.27 0.66
C ARG A 212 -16.85 -25.17 1.71
N ILE A 213 -17.23 -26.33 2.24
CA ILE A 213 -18.20 -26.48 3.32
C ILE A 213 -17.49 -26.38 4.70
N TYR A 214 -16.23 -26.84 4.78
CA TYR A 214 -15.43 -26.88 6.01
C TYR A 214 -14.05 -26.21 5.81
N GLY A 215 -13.48 -25.59 6.86
CA GLY A 215 -12.12 -25.02 6.87
C GLY A 215 -11.97 -23.51 6.58
N LYS A 216 -10.78 -22.93 6.86
CA LYS A 216 -10.42 -21.50 6.64
C LYS A 216 -9.45 -21.29 5.48
N SER A 217 -9.46 -20.11 4.84
CA SER A 217 -8.65 -19.84 3.62
C SER A 217 -7.20 -19.77 4.01
N ASN A 218 -6.35 -20.57 3.36
CA ASN A 218 -4.91 -20.49 3.60
C ASN A 218 -4.22 -19.38 2.78
N VAL A 219 -4.95 -18.70 1.88
CA VAL A 219 -4.41 -17.60 1.05
C VAL A 219 -4.47 -16.28 1.81
N ASN A 220 -3.29 -15.71 2.08
CA ASN A 220 -3.13 -14.38 2.69
C ASN A 220 -2.81 -13.32 1.59
N LEU A 221 -3.31 -12.09 1.74
CA LEU A 221 -3.00 -10.97 0.82
C LEU A 221 -1.50 -10.69 0.68
N ARG A 222 -0.70 -10.96 1.72
CA ARG A 222 0.76 -10.86 1.65
C ARG A 222 1.37 -11.88 0.69
N GLU A 223 0.85 -13.10 0.68
CA GLU A 223 1.27 -14.13 -0.27
C GLU A 223 0.86 -13.77 -1.70
N LEU A 224 -0.35 -13.22 -1.86
CA LEU A 224 -0.81 -12.71 -3.15
C LEU A 224 0.13 -11.63 -3.70
N PHE A 225 0.46 -10.65 -2.86
CA PHE A 225 1.37 -9.57 -3.24
C PHE A 225 2.76 -10.09 -3.63
N ASN A 226 3.32 -11.03 -2.87
CA ASN A 226 4.60 -11.65 -3.24
C ASN A 226 4.51 -12.48 -4.53
N SER A 227 3.38 -13.14 -4.76
CA SER A 227 3.12 -13.93 -5.96
C SER A 227 3.10 -13.06 -7.22
N LEU A 228 2.55 -11.84 -7.15
CA LEU A 228 2.57 -10.89 -8.28
C LEU A 228 4.00 -10.54 -8.71
N PHE A 229 4.91 -10.25 -7.78
CA PHE A 229 6.31 -9.97 -8.12
C PHE A 229 7.04 -11.19 -8.69
N PHE A 230 6.73 -12.38 -8.18
CA PHE A 230 7.31 -13.61 -8.72
C PHE A 230 6.88 -13.82 -10.17
N VAL A 231 5.61 -13.56 -10.49
CA VAL A 231 5.08 -13.62 -11.87
C VAL A 231 5.77 -12.64 -12.81
N LEU A 232 6.04 -11.41 -12.34
CA LEU A 232 6.83 -10.44 -13.11
C LEU A 232 8.22 -11.00 -13.44
N GLN A 233 8.88 -11.60 -12.45
CA GLN A 233 10.19 -12.23 -12.63
C GLN A 233 10.16 -13.44 -13.57
N LEU A 234 9.10 -14.26 -13.55
CA LEU A 234 8.97 -15.43 -14.42
C LEU A 234 9.13 -15.09 -15.91
N ARG A 235 8.53 -13.98 -16.36
CA ARG A 235 8.63 -13.55 -17.78
C ARG A 235 9.97 -12.89 -18.11
N LEU A 236 10.50 -12.06 -17.21
CA LEU A 236 11.75 -11.33 -17.42
C LEU A 236 13.00 -12.23 -17.30
N GLY A 237 12.84 -13.47 -16.84
CA GLY A 237 13.90 -14.46 -16.69
C GLY A 237 14.46 -14.49 -15.28
N TYR A 238 14.88 -15.69 -14.84
CA TYR A 238 15.37 -15.91 -13.46
C TYR A 238 16.65 -15.12 -13.11
N GLY A 239 17.43 -14.70 -14.12
CA GLY A 239 18.59 -13.80 -13.95
C GLY A 239 18.19 -12.37 -13.60
N PHE A 240 16.95 -11.97 -13.91
CA PHE A 240 16.39 -10.68 -13.49
C PHE A 240 15.81 -10.80 -12.08
N PHE A 241 16.68 -11.03 -11.09
CA PHE A 241 16.26 -10.96 -9.70
C PHE A 241 15.94 -9.50 -9.39
N ILE A 242 14.64 -9.18 -9.31
CA ILE A 242 14.21 -7.88 -8.77
C ILE A 242 14.64 -7.86 -7.31
N ASN A 243 15.85 -7.34 -7.08
CA ASN A 243 16.36 -7.20 -5.73
C ASN A 243 15.42 -6.27 -4.94
N LYS A 244 15.53 -6.32 -3.62
CA LYS A 244 14.66 -5.52 -2.74
C LYS A 244 14.68 -4.03 -3.09
N LYS A 245 15.81 -3.49 -3.57
CA LYS A 245 15.93 -2.07 -3.96
C LYS A 245 15.11 -1.75 -5.21
N ILE A 246 15.25 -2.53 -6.29
CA ILE A 246 14.47 -2.34 -7.52
C ILE A 246 12.98 -2.49 -7.23
N LYS A 247 12.59 -3.48 -6.40
CA LYS A 247 11.20 -3.65 -5.95
C LYS A 247 10.65 -2.40 -5.28
N ILE A 248 11.43 -1.78 -4.40
CA ILE A 248 11.05 -0.54 -3.71
C ILE A 248 10.92 0.62 -4.70
N ILE A 249 11.88 0.78 -5.63
CA ILE A 249 11.85 1.84 -6.64
C ILE A 249 10.61 1.72 -7.53
N LEU A 250 10.30 0.50 -8.00
CA LEU A 250 9.11 0.25 -8.81
C LEU A 250 7.82 0.58 -8.04
N LEU A 251 7.76 0.24 -6.75
CA LEU A 251 6.61 0.58 -5.91
C LEU A 251 6.47 2.08 -5.66
N ILE A 252 7.58 2.79 -5.45
CA ILE A 252 7.58 4.26 -5.36
C ILE A 252 7.01 4.85 -6.66
N PHE A 253 7.48 4.37 -7.81
CA PHE A 253 7.01 4.83 -9.11
C PHE A 253 5.51 4.54 -9.33
N ILE A 254 5.04 3.34 -9.01
CA ILE A 254 3.61 2.97 -9.13
C ILE A 254 2.75 3.84 -8.22
N ILE A 255 3.14 4.04 -6.95
CA ILE A 255 2.38 4.86 -6.01
C ILE A 255 2.41 6.33 -6.41
N PHE A 256 3.54 6.80 -6.95
CA PHE A 256 3.67 8.15 -7.50
C PHE A 256 2.69 8.34 -8.65
N LEU A 257 2.72 7.46 -9.64
CA LEU A 257 1.82 7.53 -10.80
C LEU A 257 0.35 7.45 -10.38
N LEU A 258 0.00 6.52 -9.48
CA LEU A 258 -1.37 6.41 -8.96
C LEU A 258 -1.82 7.72 -8.30
N SER A 259 -1.01 8.22 -7.37
CA SER A 259 -1.30 9.43 -6.58
C SER A 259 -1.40 10.69 -7.44
N PHE A 260 -0.49 10.83 -8.42
CA PHE A 260 -0.45 11.97 -9.32
C PHE A 260 -1.59 11.90 -10.34
N SER A 261 -1.89 10.73 -10.90
CA SER A 261 -2.98 10.56 -11.87
C SER A 261 -4.34 10.87 -11.25
N ILE A 262 -4.59 10.46 -10.02
CA ILE A 262 -5.82 10.82 -9.29
C ILE A 262 -5.97 12.34 -9.21
N ARG A 263 -4.90 13.05 -8.82
CA ARG A 263 -4.89 14.51 -8.69
C ARG A 263 -5.04 15.22 -10.03
N LEU A 264 -4.38 14.75 -11.08
CA LEU A 264 -4.49 15.35 -12.40
C LEU A 264 -5.86 15.11 -13.05
N SER A 265 -6.48 13.95 -12.80
CA SER A 265 -7.75 13.57 -13.46
C SER A 265 -8.91 14.51 -13.16
N THR A 266 -8.89 15.22 -12.02
CA THR A 266 -9.93 16.17 -11.62
C THR A 266 -9.36 17.56 -11.30
N LEU A 267 -8.15 17.89 -11.77
CA LEU A 267 -7.38 19.07 -11.34
C LEU A 267 -8.18 20.39 -11.46
N ASN A 268 -8.83 20.60 -12.61
CA ASN A 268 -9.59 21.83 -12.89
C ASN A 268 -11.10 21.64 -12.76
N GLN A 269 -11.56 20.52 -12.17
CA GLN A 269 -12.99 20.29 -11.97
C GLN A 269 -13.55 21.05 -10.76
N MET A 270 -12.70 21.42 -9.81
CA MET A 270 -13.09 22.26 -8.68
C MET A 270 -13.13 23.73 -9.07
N GLY A 271 -14.18 24.43 -8.60
CA GLY A 271 -14.24 25.89 -8.67
C GLY A 271 -13.08 26.53 -7.91
N ARG A 272 -12.76 27.76 -8.29
CA ARG A 272 -11.69 28.55 -7.69
C ARG A 272 -12.05 28.93 -6.24
N THR A 273 -11.13 28.73 -5.30
CA THR A 273 -11.30 29.24 -3.93
C THR A 273 -10.85 30.70 -3.83
N TRP A 274 -11.25 31.39 -2.78
CA TRP A 274 -10.86 32.79 -2.57
C TRP A 274 -9.35 32.95 -2.28
N ASP A 275 -8.69 31.90 -1.78
CA ASP A 275 -7.26 31.92 -1.44
C ASP A 275 -6.35 31.87 -2.69
N GLU A 276 -6.77 31.15 -3.75
CA GLU A 276 -5.90 30.86 -4.91
C GLU A 276 -5.44 32.13 -5.65
N PRO A 277 -6.31 33.10 -5.99
CA PRO A 277 -5.87 34.35 -6.63
C PRO A 277 -4.82 35.09 -5.80
N GLU A 278 -4.98 35.09 -4.47
CA GLU A 278 -4.08 35.77 -3.57
C GLU A 278 -2.66 35.19 -3.62
N TYR A 279 -2.53 33.86 -3.56
CA TYR A 279 -1.21 33.21 -3.66
C TYR A 279 -0.56 33.40 -5.02
N ILE A 280 -1.34 33.41 -6.09
CA ILE A 280 -0.86 33.59 -7.47
C ILE A 280 -0.36 35.01 -7.70
N GLU A 281 -1.20 36.02 -7.43
CA GLU A 281 -0.88 37.42 -7.67
C GLU A 281 0.28 37.88 -6.78
N GLN A 282 0.26 37.51 -5.50
CA GLN A 282 1.36 37.83 -4.59
C GLN A 282 2.63 37.09 -4.97
N GLY A 283 2.54 35.81 -5.33
CA GLY A 283 3.68 35.01 -5.78
C GLY A 283 4.35 35.62 -7.00
N TYR A 284 3.58 35.91 -8.05
CA TYR A 284 4.07 36.52 -9.28
C TYR A 284 4.83 37.83 -9.01
N LYS A 285 4.24 38.72 -8.21
CA LYS A 285 4.86 40.01 -7.89
C LYS A 285 6.09 39.87 -6.99
N MET A 286 6.09 38.93 -6.06
CA MET A 286 7.27 38.63 -5.25
C MET A 286 8.42 38.11 -6.12
N ASP A 287 8.14 37.23 -7.07
CA ASP A 287 9.15 36.70 -7.99
C ASP A 287 9.74 37.80 -8.88
N GLU A 288 8.92 38.70 -9.41
CA GLU A 288 9.38 39.89 -10.15
C GLU A 288 10.33 40.78 -9.31
N LEU A 289 10.03 40.96 -8.02
CA LEU A 289 10.89 41.73 -7.11
C LEU A 289 12.19 40.99 -6.78
N LEU A 290 12.14 39.67 -6.59
CA LEU A 290 13.32 38.83 -6.39
C LEU A 290 14.25 38.87 -7.61
N LEU A 291 13.70 38.82 -8.83
CA LEU A 291 14.46 38.93 -10.07
C LEU A 291 15.16 40.29 -10.20
N LYS A 292 14.49 41.36 -9.76
CA LYS A 292 15.04 42.72 -9.72
C LYS A 292 15.98 42.98 -8.52
N ARG A 293 16.09 42.03 -7.58
CA ARG A 293 16.82 42.16 -6.32
C ARG A 293 16.34 43.33 -5.44
N ASP A 294 15.07 43.72 -5.56
CA ASP A 294 14.46 44.79 -4.76
C ASP A 294 13.90 44.23 -3.44
N PHE A 295 14.80 43.83 -2.54
CA PHE A 295 14.45 43.24 -1.25
C PHE A 295 13.89 44.24 -0.23
N SER A 296 14.08 45.54 -0.47
CA SER A 296 13.55 46.64 0.35
C SER A 296 12.09 46.98 0.06
N ASN A 297 11.49 46.36 -0.96
CA ASN A 297 10.15 46.69 -1.38
C ASN A 297 9.12 46.36 -0.29
N SER A 298 8.17 47.27 -0.07
CA SER A 298 7.17 47.10 0.97
C SER A 298 6.29 45.86 0.81
N TYR A 299 6.20 45.35 -0.42
CA TYR A 299 5.37 44.21 -0.79
C TYR A 299 5.73 42.91 -0.03
N PHE A 300 6.98 42.73 0.39
CA PHE A 300 7.40 41.54 1.15
C PHE A 300 6.80 41.47 2.57
N TYR A 301 6.16 42.55 3.05
CA TYR A 301 5.60 42.60 4.41
C TYR A 301 4.22 43.27 4.53
N THR A 302 3.73 43.98 3.51
CA THR A 302 2.34 44.49 3.50
C THR A 302 1.30 43.40 3.31
N THR A 303 1.70 42.22 2.84
CA THR A 303 0.84 41.09 2.49
C THR A 303 1.15 39.88 3.39
N TYR A 304 0.76 40.01 4.66
CA TYR A 304 1.33 39.30 5.83
C TYR A 304 0.61 38.02 6.27
N ASP A 305 -0.50 37.63 5.65
CA ASP A 305 -1.32 36.53 6.20
C ASP A 305 -0.56 35.18 6.26
N HIS A 306 0.43 34.98 5.38
CA HIS A 306 1.29 33.79 5.38
C HIS A 306 2.76 34.10 5.04
N PRO A 307 3.71 33.33 5.59
CA PRO A 307 5.12 33.36 5.19
C PRO A 307 5.30 33.01 3.69
N PRO A 308 6.43 33.39 3.07
CA PRO A 308 6.45 33.61 1.63
C PRO A 308 6.75 32.37 0.77
N LEU A 309 7.17 31.23 1.33
CA LEU A 309 7.69 30.12 0.51
C LEU A 309 6.65 29.53 -0.45
N ALA A 310 5.40 29.40 -0.01
CA ALA A 310 4.33 28.95 -0.91
C ALA A 310 4.10 29.96 -2.04
N LYS A 311 4.15 31.26 -1.73
CA LYS A 311 4.01 32.35 -2.71
C LYS A 311 5.14 32.32 -3.73
N TYR A 312 6.40 32.18 -3.30
CA TYR A 312 7.54 32.04 -4.21
C TYR A 312 7.39 30.82 -5.14
N LEU A 313 7.00 29.67 -4.59
CA LEU A 313 6.85 28.45 -5.40
C LEU A 313 5.73 28.58 -6.43
N TYR A 314 4.57 29.14 -6.03
CA TYR A 314 3.47 29.35 -6.95
C TYR A 314 3.74 30.49 -7.93
N GLY A 315 4.48 31.53 -7.53
CA GLY A 315 4.95 32.62 -8.41
C GLY A 315 5.66 32.09 -9.65
N ILE A 316 6.56 31.13 -9.48
CA ILE A 316 7.32 30.52 -10.59
C ILE A 316 6.36 29.94 -11.62
N THR A 317 5.31 29.25 -11.17
CA THR A 317 4.28 28.68 -12.06
C THR A 317 3.24 29.69 -12.51
N ALA A 318 3.02 30.77 -11.76
CA ALA A 318 2.08 31.82 -12.12
C ALA A 318 2.49 32.51 -13.43
N HIS A 319 3.80 32.59 -13.71
CA HIS A 319 4.29 33.04 -15.02
C HIS A 319 3.79 32.17 -16.20
N LEU A 320 3.53 30.88 -15.97
CA LEU A 320 2.95 29.96 -16.98
C LEU A 320 1.43 30.06 -17.05
N ASP A 321 0.79 30.47 -15.96
CA ASP A 321 -0.67 30.70 -15.88
C ASP A 321 -1.07 32.13 -16.29
N LEU A 322 -0.10 33.00 -16.61
CA LEU A 322 -0.32 34.36 -17.09
C LEU A 322 -0.97 34.33 -18.49
N ASN A 323 -2.07 35.05 -18.66
CA ASN A 323 -2.74 35.20 -19.95
C ASN A 323 -2.22 36.44 -20.68
N TYR A 324 -2.30 37.61 -20.04
CA TYR A 324 -1.78 38.87 -20.56
C TYR A 324 -1.55 39.88 -19.42
N ILE A 325 -0.91 41.01 -19.73
CA ILE A 325 -0.77 42.15 -18.82
C ILE A 325 -1.76 43.23 -19.28
N ASP A 326 -2.60 43.73 -18.37
CA ASP A 326 -3.57 44.77 -18.68
C ASP A 326 -2.92 46.14 -18.95
N LYS A 327 -3.71 47.13 -19.37
CA LYS A 327 -3.22 48.49 -19.68
C LYS A 327 -2.64 49.22 -18.47
N ASN A 328 -2.97 48.79 -17.25
CA ASN A 328 -2.48 49.35 -16.01
C ASN A 328 -1.20 48.64 -15.52
N GLY A 329 -0.70 47.65 -16.27
CA GLY A 329 0.46 46.85 -15.90
C GLY A 329 0.15 45.70 -14.92
N ASN A 330 -1.12 45.38 -14.68
CA ASN A 330 -1.49 44.28 -13.80
C ASN A 330 -1.53 42.94 -14.56
N PRO A 331 -0.99 41.86 -13.98
CA PRO A 331 -1.05 40.54 -14.59
C PRO A 331 -2.49 40.00 -14.54
N VAL A 332 -2.99 39.53 -15.67
CA VAL A 332 -4.26 38.82 -15.78
C VAL A 332 -3.97 37.34 -16.02
N PHE A 333 -4.41 36.49 -15.10
CA PHE A 333 -4.15 35.06 -15.12
C PHE A 333 -5.33 34.26 -15.66
N ASN A 334 -5.06 33.05 -16.12
CA ASN A 334 -6.09 32.07 -16.47
C ASN A 334 -6.91 31.68 -15.22
N TYR A 335 -8.22 31.47 -15.39
CA TYR A 335 -9.12 31.18 -14.26
C TYR A 335 -8.74 29.90 -13.49
N ASP A 336 -8.25 28.89 -14.19
CA ASP A 336 -8.01 27.55 -13.62
C ASP A 336 -6.67 27.40 -12.88
N TYR A 337 -5.70 28.31 -13.06
CA TYR A 337 -4.33 28.19 -12.50
C TYR A 337 -3.71 26.80 -12.68
N THR A 338 -3.78 26.27 -13.90
CA THR A 338 -3.50 24.85 -14.18
C THR A 338 -2.07 24.46 -13.78
N PHE A 339 -1.08 25.30 -14.06
CA PHE A 339 0.32 24.99 -13.75
C PHE A 339 0.58 25.08 -12.24
N SER A 340 0.04 26.09 -11.57
CA SER A 340 0.16 26.20 -10.10
C SER A 340 -0.58 25.10 -9.35
N ARG A 341 -1.78 24.69 -9.80
CA ARG A 341 -2.49 23.54 -9.24
C ARG A 341 -1.74 22.22 -9.48
N ALA A 342 -1.10 22.06 -10.65
CA ALA A 342 -0.25 20.92 -10.94
C ALA A 342 0.98 20.86 -10.01
N LEU A 343 1.57 22.01 -9.67
CA LEU A 343 2.65 22.09 -8.69
C LEU A 343 2.18 21.69 -7.29
N SER A 344 1.01 22.18 -6.85
CA SER A 344 0.38 21.73 -5.59
C SER A 344 0.18 20.21 -5.59
N SER A 345 -0.33 19.67 -6.71
CA SER A 345 -0.56 18.23 -6.88
C SER A 345 0.74 17.43 -6.79
N LEU A 346 1.83 17.93 -7.36
CA LEU A 346 3.15 17.31 -7.27
C LEU A 346 3.62 17.23 -5.81
N PHE A 347 3.54 18.32 -5.05
CA PHE A 347 3.89 18.30 -3.62
C PHE A 347 3.00 17.36 -2.80
N GLY A 348 1.69 17.34 -3.09
CA GLY A 348 0.76 16.38 -2.51
C GLY A 348 1.19 14.93 -2.78
N THR A 349 1.58 14.62 -4.03
CA THR A 349 2.09 13.30 -4.40
C THR A 349 3.43 12.97 -3.74
N LEU A 350 4.36 13.92 -3.66
CA LEU A 350 5.65 13.71 -2.97
C LEU A 350 5.44 13.44 -1.48
N SER A 351 4.45 14.09 -0.86
CA SER A 351 4.04 13.80 0.52
C SER A 351 3.54 12.35 0.68
N VAL A 352 2.80 11.82 -0.30
CA VAL A 352 2.41 10.39 -0.34
C VAL A 352 3.61 9.47 -0.41
N ILE A 353 4.63 9.82 -1.21
CA ILE A 353 5.86 9.04 -1.27
C ILE A 353 6.60 9.06 0.07
N LEU A 354 6.62 10.19 0.76
CA LEU A 354 7.21 10.26 2.10
C LEU A 354 6.47 9.37 3.10
N VAL A 355 5.14 9.36 3.10
CA VAL A 355 4.34 8.45 3.94
C VAL A 355 4.66 6.99 3.64
N PHE A 356 4.78 6.63 2.35
CA PHE A 356 5.23 5.30 1.93
C PHE A 356 6.62 4.97 2.48
N LEU A 357 7.60 5.88 2.34
CA LEU A 357 8.97 5.68 2.79
C LEU A 357 9.05 5.54 4.31
N ILE A 358 8.34 6.39 5.05
CA ILE A 358 8.20 6.33 6.50
C ILE A 358 7.68 4.93 6.88
N ALA A 359 6.52 4.53 6.34
CA ALA A 359 5.91 3.22 6.62
C ALA A 359 6.78 2.01 6.21
N LEU A 360 7.57 2.13 5.15
CA LEU A 360 8.49 1.09 4.69
C LEU A 360 9.56 0.76 5.73
N GLU A 361 10.00 1.75 6.50
CA GLU A 361 11.06 1.55 7.48
C GLU A 361 10.66 0.69 8.68
N PHE A 362 9.39 0.67 9.04
CA PHE A 362 8.95 0.02 10.28
C PHE A 362 7.81 -0.99 10.10
N GLY A 363 6.92 -0.78 9.13
CA GLY A 363 5.84 -1.70 8.79
C GLY A 363 6.19 -2.68 7.66
N GLY A 364 7.34 -2.49 7.01
CA GLY A 364 7.75 -3.25 5.84
C GLY A 364 6.94 -2.89 4.59
N ILE A 365 7.25 -3.58 3.48
CA ILE A 365 6.75 -3.22 2.14
C ILE A 365 5.21 -3.22 2.08
N PHE A 366 4.55 -4.16 2.75
CA PHE A 366 3.10 -4.28 2.64
C PHE A 366 2.36 -3.14 3.37
N VAL A 367 2.77 -2.79 4.60
CA VAL A 367 2.26 -1.59 5.29
C VAL A 367 2.54 -0.36 4.45
N ALA A 368 3.76 -0.22 3.92
CA ALA A 368 4.13 0.93 3.10
C ALA A 368 3.18 1.17 1.93
N VAL A 369 2.92 0.12 1.15
CA VAL A 369 1.99 0.20 0.01
C VAL A 369 0.59 0.58 0.46
N LEU A 370 0.07 -0.04 1.52
CA LEU A 370 -1.26 0.28 2.03
C LEU A 370 -1.34 1.72 2.54
N SER A 371 -0.36 2.18 3.32
CA SER A 371 -0.31 3.57 3.81
C SER A 371 -0.27 4.56 2.66
N GLY A 372 0.57 4.31 1.65
CA GLY A 372 0.67 5.13 0.45
C GLY A 372 -0.65 5.18 -0.32
N VAL A 373 -1.31 4.04 -0.53
CA VAL A 373 -2.62 3.98 -1.23
C VAL A 373 -3.72 4.68 -0.44
N ILE A 374 -3.79 4.47 0.88
CA ILE A 374 -4.78 5.14 1.75
C ILE A 374 -4.57 6.65 1.65
N PHE A 375 -3.34 7.13 1.86
CA PHE A 375 -3.06 8.56 1.84
C PHE A 375 -3.19 9.18 0.44
N ALA A 376 -2.89 8.43 -0.63
CA ALA A 376 -3.10 8.86 -2.01
C ALA A 376 -4.58 9.08 -2.36
N THR A 377 -5.49 8.34 -1.71
CA THR A 377 -6.92 8.29 -2.04
C THR A 377 -7.81 8.98 -1.00
N LEU A 378 -7.23 9.56 0.06
CA LEU A 378 -7.99 10.30 1.07
C LEU A 378 -8.66 11.54 0.44
N PRO A 379 -10.00 11.60 0.34
CA PRO A 379 -10.68 12.62 -0.45
C PRO A 379 -10.35 14.05 -0.04
N PHE A 380 -10.28 14.29 1.27
CA PHE A 380 -9.93 15.60 1.82
C PHE A 380 -8.54 16.07 1.41
N PHE A 381 -7.54 15.18 1.49
CA PHE A 381 -6.17 15.52 1.09
C PHE A 381 -6.02 15.62 -0.43
N VAL A 382 -6.72 14.78 -1.21
CA VAL A 382 -6.76 14.89 -2.67
C VAL A 382 -7.27 16.28 -3.08
N GLY A 383 -8.41 16.71 -2.56
CA GLY A 383 -8.99 18.02 -2.87
C GLY A 383 -8.07 19.18 -2.51
N LEU A 384 -7.51 19.19 -1.28
CA LEU A 384 -6.56 20.24 -0.89
C LEU A 384 -5.30 20.25 -1.74
N SER A 385 -4.86 19.08 -2.23
CA SER A 385 -3.68 19.01 -3.09
C SER A 385 -3.91 19.40 -4.55
N GLN A 386 -5.15 19.75 -4.91
CA GLN A 386 -5.49 20.28 -6.22
C GLN A 386 -5.65 21.81 -6.21
N LEU A 387 -5.53 22.44 -5.05
CA LEU A 387 -5.69 23.88 -4.88
C LEU A 387 -4.34 24.58 -4.73
N VAL A 388 -4.26 25.83 -5.17
CA VAL A 388 -3.11 26.72 -4.95
C VAL A 388 -3.16 27.27 -3.53
N THR A 389 -2.82 26.43 -2.56
CA THR A 389 -2.79 26.78 -1.13
C THR A 389 -1.56 26.19 -0.44
N THR A 390 -1.35 26.49 0.84
CA THR A 390 -0.15 26.05 1.59
C THR A 390 -0.09 24.55 1.90
N GLU A 391 -1.23 23.86 1.86
CA GLU A 391 -1.44 22.55 2.47
C GLU A 391 -0.58 21.43 1.86
N SER A 392 -0.40 21.40 0.54
CA SER A 392 0.44 20.40 -0.13
C SER A 392 1.91 20.51 0.26
N ILE A 393 2.44 21.75 0.20
CA ILE A 393 3.84 22.05 0.48
C ILE A 393 4.11 21.84 1.99
N LEU A 394 3.17 22.28 2.83
CA LEU A 394 3.18 22.03 4.26
C LEU A 394 3.27 20.53 4.54
N MET A 395 2.37 19.73 3.99
CA MET A 395 2.35 18.29 4.23
C MET A 395 3.63 17.61 3.75
N PHE A 396 4.20 18.04 2.63
CA PHE A 396 5.47 17.52 2.16
C PHE A 396 6.62 17.83 3.13
N LEU A 397 6.81 19.10 3.51
CA LEU A 397 7.91 19.52 4.37
C LEU A 397 7.77 19.00 5.81
N PHE A 398 6.55 18.97 6.35
CA PHE A 398 6.27 18.41 7.67
C PHE A 398 6.63 16.92 7.72
N ASN A 399 6.15 16.14 6.74
CA ASN A 399 6.43 14.71 6.65
C ASN A 399 7.93 14.45 6.42
N LEU A 400 8.61 15.32 5.66
CA LEU A 400 10.05 15.23 5.43
C LEU A 400 10.83 15.49 6.73
N GLY A 401 10.44 16.52 7.50
CA GLY A 401 11.01 16.81 8.81
C GLY A 401 10.88 15.63 9.78
N VAL A 402 9.67 15.07 9.89
CA VAL A 402 9.38 13.87 10.68
C VAL A 402 10.24 12.68 10.24
N TYR A 403 10.30 12.40 8.94
CA TYR A 403 11.10 11.30 8.38
C TYR A 403 12.59 11.45 8.69
N LEU A 404 13.16 12.63 8.45
CA LEU A 404 14.56 12.92 8.70
C LEU A 404 14.90 12.85 10.19
N PHE A 405 14.01 13.31 11.07
CA PHE A 405 14.22 13.24 12.50
C PHE A 405 14.19 11.79 13.02
N LEU A 406 13.26 10.96 12.55
CA LEU A 406 13.26 9.52 12.84
C LEU A 406 14.55 8.84 12.35
N LYS A 407 15.07 9.24 11.19
CA LYS A 407 16.36 8.79 10.65
C LYS A 407 17.56 9.26 11.47
N LEU A 408 17.49 10.44 12.09
CA LEU A 408 18.51 10.95 12.99
C LEU A 408 18.57 10.13 14.27
N LEU A 409 17.40 9.83 14.88
CA LEU A 409 17.33 9.01 16.09
C LEU A 409 17.90 7.59 15.88
N LYS A 410 17.66 6.99 14.70
CA LYS A 410 18.23 5.68 14.36
C LYS A 410 19.74 5.71 14.09
N ILE A 411 20.19 6.70 13.32
CA ILE A 411 21.60 6.85 12.92
C ILE A 411 21.97 8.32 13.06
N PHE A 412 22.61 8.64 14.18
CA PHE A 412 22.97 10.01 14.53
C PHE A 412 23.97 10.62 13.55
N SER A 413 23.76 11.88 13.18
CA SER A 413 24.69 12.67 12.36
C SER A 413 24.38 14.16 12.47
N TYR A 414 25.39 14.98 12.73
CA TYR A 414 25.22 16.44 12.75
C TYR A 414 24.83 17.00 11.37
N LYS A 415 25.27 16.37 10.26
CA LYS A 415 24.85 16.75 8.91
C LYS A 415 23.33 16.57 8.73
N LYS A 416 22.75 15.52 9.31
CA LYS A 416 21.28 15.34 9.33
C LYS A 416 20.60 16.38 10.20
N ALA A 417 21.17 16.75 11.35
CA ALA A 417 20.61 17.79 12.21
C ALA A 417 20.54 19.15 11.48
N VAL A 418 21.61 19.52 10.75
CA VAL A 418 21.61 20.70 9.88
C VAL A 418 20.51 20.61 8.82
N LEU A 419 20.42 19.48 8.10
CA LEU A 419 19.38 19.28 7.08
C LEU A 419 17.96 19.36 7.66
N ILE A 420 17.72 18.79 8.84
CA ILE A 420 16.44 18.88 9.55
C ILE A 420 16.15 20.34 9.91
N GLY A 421 17.15 21.09 10.37
CA GLY A 421 17.03 22.53 10.62
C GLY A 421 16.59 23.30 9.38
N ILE A 422 17.25 23.07 8.23
CA ILE A 422 16.88 23.69 6.95
C ILE A 422 15.45 23.32 6.55
N VAL A 423 15.09 22.03 6.56
CA VAL A 423 13.74 21.58 6.20
C VAL A 423 12.68 22.17 7.15
N THR A 424 12.98 22.26 8.45
CA THR A 424 12.07 22.84 9.44
C THR A 424 11.92 24.36 9.21
N GLY A 425 12.99 25.06 8.87
CA GLY A 425 12.94 26.48 8.48
C GLY A 425 12.11 26.71 7.22
N LEU A 426 12.28 25.87 6.18
CA LEU A 426 11.42 25.88 5.00
C LEU A 426 9.96 25.62 5.35
N ALA A 427 9.68 24.65 6.24
CA ALA A 427 8.32 24.37 6.68
C ALA A 427 7.70 25.61 7.37
N LEU A 428 8.43 26.28 8.26
CA LEU A 428 7.98 27.52 8.90
C LEU A 428 7.71 28.64 7.88
N LEU A 429 8.48 28.70 6.79
CA LEU A 429 8.26 29.63 5.67
C LEU A 429 7.04 29.29 4.80
N VAL A 430 6.41 28.12 4.98
CA VAL A 430 5.10 27.82 4.37
C VAL A 430 3.96 28.25 5.26
N LYS A 431 4.01 27.87 6.55
CA LYS A 431 2.94 28.12 7.52
C LYS A 431 3.47 28.03 8.94
N GLN A 432 3.01 28.92 9.82
CA GLN A 432 3.47 28.96 11.21
C GLN A 432 3.09 27.71 12.02
N SER A 433 2.03 26.98 11.62
CA SER A 433 1.63 25.71 12.28
C SER A 433 2.73 24.65 12.26
N ASN A 434 3.69 24.73 11.33
CA ASN A 434 4.85 23.85 11.30
C ASN A 434 5.79 23.99 12.51
N VAL A 435 5.57 24.98 13.38
CA VAL A 435 6.22 25.05 14.70
C VAL A 435 5.97 23.80 15.55
N LEU A 436 4.88 23.06 15.28
CA LEU A 436 4.59 21.76 15.91
C LEU A 436 5.70 20.71 15.70
N LEU A 437 6.58 20.87 14.70
CA LEU A 437 7.70 19.95 14.48
C LEU A 437 8.65 19.91 15.70
N PHE A 438 8.93 21.04 16.35
CA PHE A 438 9.83 21.10 17.51
C PHE A 438 9.36 20.25 18.70
N PRO A 439 8.14 20.41 19.23
CA PRO A 439 7.64 19.54 20.31
C PRO A 439 7.50 18.09 19.85
N ILE A 440 7.15 17.81 18.58
CA ILE A 440 7.13 16.45 18.05
C ILE A 440 8.52 15.82 18.08
N TYR A 441 9.55 16.53 17.64
CA TYR A 441 10.94 16.07 17.72
C TYR A 441 11.35 15.78 19.17
N GLY A 442 11.00 16.67 20.11
CA GLY A 442 11.23 16.47 21.54
C GLY A 442 10.54 15.21 22.07
N LEU A 443 9.24 15.05 21.80
CA LEU A 443 8.46 13.88 22.22
C LEU A 443 8.98 12.58 21.60
N PHE A 444 9.39 12.61 20.34
CA PHE A 444 9.99 11.45 19.67
C PHE A 444 11.31 11.04 20.32
N TYR A 445 12.14 12.02 20.69
CA TYR A 445 13.36 11.75 21.42
C TYR A 445 13.09 11.15 22.80
N VAL A 446 12.12 11.71 23.55
CA VAL A 446 11.71 11.16 24.86
C VAL A 446 11.25 9.71 24.72
N ILE A 447 10.36 9.42 23.78
CA ILE A 447 9.90 8.07 23.47
C ILE A 447 11.10 7.17 23.18
N TYR A 448 11.95 7.57 22.22
CA TYR A 448 13.13 6.81 21.82
C TYR A 448 14.04 6.52 23.01
N HIS A 449 14.32 7.51 23.86
CA HIS A 449 15.21 7.38 25.01
C HIS A 449 14.70 6.34 26.02
N PHE A 450 13.41 6.40 26.39
CA PHE A 450 12.84 5.50 27.42
C PHE A 450 12.57 4.08 26.94
N THR A 451 12.36 3.88 25.63
CA THR A 451 11.93 2.59 25.08
C THR A 451 13.05 1.80 24.41
N SER A 452 14.14 2.44 24.01
CA SER A 452 15.25 1.77 23.29
C SER A 452 16.19 0.95 24.19
N GLY A 453 15.91 0.86 25.50
CA GLY A 453 16.73 0.09 26.44
C GLY A 453 18.12 0.66 26.69
N ILE A 454 18.34 1.95 26.39
CA ILE A 454 19.60 2.67 26.68
C ILE A 454 19.70 2.81 28.20
N LYS A 455 20.32 1.80 28.83
CA LYS A 455 20.23 1.52 30.26
C LYS A 455 21.12 2.40 31.16
N ASN A 456 21.70 3.50 30.69
CA ASN A 456 22.49 4.35 31.58
C ASN A 456 22.68 5.81 31.13
N LYS A 457 22.47 6.70 32.12
CA LYS A 457 22.81 8.12 32.29
C LYS A 457 22.03 9.17 31.48
N LEU A 458 21.75 10.27 32.21
CA LEU A 458 21.48 11.66 31.84
C LEU A 458 21.33 11.98 30.35
N ILE A 459 20.34 12.85 30.06
CA ILE A 459 20.04 13.44 28.75
C ILE A 459 21.27 13.45 27.82
N ASN A 460 21.17 12.73 26.69
CA ASN A 460 22.27 12.61 25.74
C ASN A 460 22.63 14.00 25.17
N LEU A 461 23.71 14.59 25.67
CA LEU A 461 24.19 15.93 25.28
C LEU A 461 24.34 16.07 23.76
N LYS A 462 24.68 15.00 23.03
CA LYS A 462 24.79 15.03 21.56
C LYS A 462 23.44 15.32 20.90
N ILE A 463 22.35 14.78 21.44
CA ILE A 463 21.00 14.98 20.89
C ILE A 463 20.46 16.36 21.28
N ILE A 464 20.75 16.84 22.49
CA ILE A 464 20.45 18.24 22.88
C ILE A 464 21.16 19.20 21.93
N PHE A 465 22.46 18.99 21.70
CA PHE A 465 23.23 19.82 20.80
C PHE A 465 22.72 19.74 19.36
N ALA A 466 22.30 18.55 18.90
CA ALA A 466 21.64 18.40 17.60
C ALA A 466 20.31 19.17 17.53
N PHE A 467 19.53 19.21 18.62
CA PHE A 467 18.30 20.01 18.69
C PHE A 467 18.60 21.51 18.61
N MET A 468 19.65 21.98 19.29
CA MET A 468 20.12 23.37 19.15
C MET A 468 20.53 23.69 17.71
N ILE A 469 21.26 22.79 17.04
CA ILE A 469 21.60 22.94 15.61
C ILE A 469 20.33 23.03 14.75
N ILE A 470 19.34 22.17 14.99
CA ILE A 470 18.05 22.22 14.26
C ILE A 470 17.39 23.59 14.43
N VAL A 471 17.30 24.10 15.66
CA VAL A 471 16.71 25.41 15.95
C VAL A 471 17.50 26.52 15.26
N ILE A 472 18.83 26.57 15.41
CA ILE A 472 19.68 27.61 14.81
C ILE A 472 19.52 27.63 13.29
N PHE A 473 19.63 26.47 12.62
CA PHE A 473 19.52 26.40 11.16
C PHE A 473 18.09 26.64 10.66
N SER A 474 17.06 26.33 11.47
CA SER A 474 15.69 26.68 11.13
C SER A 474 15.44 28.18 11.13
N ILE A 475 15.96 28.90 12.14
CA ILE A 475 15.88 30.36 12.24
C ILE A 475 16.69 30.98 11.11
N LEU A 476 17.92 30.51 10.88
CA LEU A 476 18.78 31.02 9.82
C LEU A 476 18.13 30.85 8.44
N THR A 477 17.55 29.68 8.15
CA THR A 477 16.82 29.45 6.89
C THR A 477 15.61 30.38 6.75
N PHE A 478 14.85 30.54 7.84
CA PHE A 478 13.68 31.42 7.85
C PHE A 478 14.04 32.88 7.59
N VAL A 479 15.09 33.40 8.25
CA VAL A 479 15.54 34.79 8.12
C VAL A 479 16.20 35.05 6.76
N VAL A 480 17.00 34.12 6.26
CA VAL A 480 17.73 34.32 4.99
C VAL A 480 16.78 34.35 3.79
N LEU A 481 15.74 33.51 3.78
CA LEU A 481 14.83 33.39 2.64
C LEU A 481 13.66 34.37 2.68
N TRP A 482 13.41 35.03 3.82
CA TRP A 482 12.40 36.07 3.93
C TRP A 482 13.08 37.43 4.15
N PRO A 483 13.03 38.35 3.17
CA PRO A 483 13.64 39.68 3.32
C PRO A 483 13.15 40.52 4.50
N MET A 484 11.91 40.27 4.92
CA MET A 484 11.20 41.07 5.93
C MET A 484 11.95 41.19 7.27
N PRO A 485 12.41 40.10 7.92
CA PRO A 485 13.24 40.12 9.13
C PRO A 485 14.43 41.08 9.16
N TYR A 486 15.13 41.30 8.04
CA TYR A 486 16.35 42.13 8.03
C TYR A 486 16.15 43.50 7.38
N SER A 487 15.19 43.65 6.47
CA SER A 487 14.92 44.94 5.81
C SER A 487 13.86 45.80 6.53
N HIS A 488 13.00 45.20 7.38
CA HIS A 488 11.84 45.88 7.98
C HIS A 488 11.57 45.43 9.44
N LEU A 489 12.64 45.33 10.24
CA LEU A 489 12.59 44.84 11.62
C LEU A 489 11.69 45.70 12.54
N ASP A 490 11.67 47.01 12.32
CA ASP A 490 10.84 48.00 13.00
C ASP A 490 9.34 47.69 12.86
N VAL A 491 8.91 47.27 11.67
CA VAL A 491 7.52 46.92 11.37
C VAL A 491 7.05 45.65 12.09
N ILE A 492 7.93 44.66 12.32
CA ILE A 492 7.63 43.43 13.07
C ILE A 492 7.14 43.74 14.49
N THR A 493 7.75 44.73 15.13
CA THR A 493 7.47 45.07 16.54
C THR A 493 6.08 45.69 16.73
N GLN A 494 5.59 46.44 15.72
CA GLN A 494 4.30 47.12 15.78
C GLN A 494 3.13 46.21 15.38
N ILE A 495 3.32 45.30 14.42
CA ILE A 495 2.26 44.42 13.91
C ILE A 495 1.80 43.38 14.94
N ASN A 496 2.72 42.90 15.77
CA ASN A 496 2.44 41.80 16.72
C ASN A 496 1.27 42.15 17.66
N GLN A 497 1.14 43.41 18.09
CA GLN A 497 0.10 43.84 19.03
C GLN A 497 -1.33 43.63 18.51
N LYS A 498 -1.62 43.91 17.23
CA LYS A 498 -2.96 43.73 16.65
C LYS A 498 -3.35 42.26 16.49
N ILE A 499 -2.37 41.39 16.25
CA ILE A 499 -2.58 39.94 16.09
C ILE A 499 -2.96 39.30 17.42
N TRP A 500 -2.56 39.80 18.59
CA TRP A 500 -2.99 39.21 19.87
C TRP A 500 -4.38 39.68 20.34
N LEU A 501 -5.01 40.64 19.64
CA LEU A 501 -6.28 41.25 20.05
C LEU A 501 -7.55 40.55 19.54
N VAL A 502 -7.44 39.59 18.61
CA VAL A 502 -8.61 38.85 18.08
C VAL A 502 -9.07 37.81 19.10
N LYS A 503 -10.24 38.02 19.71
CA LYS A 503 -10.78 37.17 20.79
C LYS A 503 -11.87 36.20 20.36
N THR A 504 -12.35 36.25 19.12
CA THR A 504 -13.47 35.46 18.63
C THR A 504 -13.11 34.73 17.33
N ALA A 505 -13.58 33.49 17.19
CA ALA A 505 -13.47 32.74 15.95
C ALA A 505 -14.33 33.42 14.86
N PRO A 506 -13.91 33.42 13.58
CA PRO A 506 -14.78 33.85 12.51
C PRO A 506 -16.02 32.94 12.43
N PRO A 507 -17.16 33.46 11.96
CA PRO A 507 -18.32 32.62 11.73
C PRO A 507 -18.05 31.65 10.57
N GLU A 508 -18.43 30.39 10.75
CA GLU A 508 -18.25 29.29 9.79
C GLU A 508 -19.60 28.61 9.54
N VAL A 509 -19.76 28.01 8.36
CA VAL A 509 -20.98 27.25 8.05
C VAL A 509 -20.93 25.90 8.77
N PHE A 510 -21.79 25.71 9.77
CA PHE A 510 -21.94 24.46 10.51
C PHE A 510 -23.41 24.04 10.49
N TRP A 511 -23.69 22.82 10.02
CA TRP A 511 -25.06 22.28 9.91
C TRP A 511 -26.00 23.20 9.09
N GLY A 512 -25.46 23.79 8.02
CA GLY A 512 -26.21 24.68 7.12
C GLY A 512 -26.48 26.07 7.69
N LYS A 513 -25.90 26.44 8.84
CA LYS A 513 -26.03 27.77 9.44
C LYS A 513 -24.66 28.43 9.60
N LEU A 514 -24.59 29.73 9.32
CA LEU A 514 -23.41 30.53 9.60
C LEU A 514 -23.39 30.88 11.10
N ILE A 515 -22.50 30.25 11.87
CA ILE A 515 -22.40 30.42 13.32
C ILE A 515 -20.94 30.56 13.76
N LEU A 516 -20.69 31.12 14.95
CA LEU A 516 -19.37 31.04 15.57
C LEU A 516 -18.97 29.57 15.74
N SER A 517 -17.79 29.19 15.25
CA SER A 517 -17.36 27.80 15.23
C SER A 517 -17.39 27.18 16.64
N PRO A 518 -18.22 26.14 16.89
CA PRO A 518 -18.24 25.50 18.20
C PRO A 518 -16.90 24.79 18.48
N LYS A 519 -16.57 24.54 19.75
CA LYS A 519 -15.34 23.81 20.14
C LYS A 519 -15.20 22.43 19.46
N ILE A 520 -16.33 21.80 19.12
CA ILE A 520 -16.37 20.48 18.46
C ILE A 520 -16.34 20.56 16.93
N TYR A 521 -16.24 21.76 16.34
CA TYR A 521 -16.35 21.97 14.88
C TYR A 521 -15.34 21.11 14.12
N PHE A 522 -14.04 21.22 14.46
CA PHE A 522 -12.97 20.49 13.75
C PHE A 522 -13.02 18.99 14.01
N VAL A 523 -13.39 18.57 15.21
CA VAL A 523 -13.60 17.15 15.53
C VAL A 523 -14.72 16.59 14.65
N THR A 524 -15.85 17.30 14.58
CA THR A 524 -17.00 16.91 13.76
C THR A 524 -16.62 16.86 12.29
N LEU A 525 -15.93 17.89 11.80
CA LEU A 525 -15.50 17.97 10.41
C LEU A 525 -14.51 16.83 10.07
N PHE A 526 -13.57 16.48 10.95
CA PHE A 526 -12.67 15.33 10.77
C PHE A 526 -13.44 14.01 10.58
N PHE A 527 -14.45 13.74 11.41
CA PHE A 527 -15.27 12.53 11.28
C PHE A 527 -16.13 12.52 10.01
N ILE A 528 -16.55 13.69 9.52
CA ILE A 528 -17.33 13.83 8.28
C ILE A 528 -16.44 13.69 7.04
N THR A 529 -15.23 14.28 7.05
CA THR A 529 -14.34 14.31 5.88
C THR A 529 -13.48 13.05 5.75
N THR A 530 -13.37 12.25 6.80
CA THR A 530 -12.59 11.01 6.79
C THR A 530 -13.51 9.82 6.50
N PRO A 531 -13.25 8.99 5.47
CA PRO A 531 -14.09 7.84 5.18
C PRO A 531 -14.21 6.90 6.38
N LEU A 532 -15.45 6.48 6.72
CA LEU A 532 -15.74 5.64 7.89
C LEU A 532 -14.88 4.38 7.95
N LEU A 533 -14.64 3.74 6.80
CA LEU A 533 -13.77 2.56 6.71
C LEU A 533 -12.36 2.85 7.22
N ILE A 534 -11.78 4.01 6.89
CA ILE A 534 -10.44 4.39 7.34
C ILE A 534 -10.43 4.65 8.85
N ILE A 535 -11.49 5.24 9.39
CA ILE A 535 -11.64 5.45 10.84
C ILE A 535 -11.70 4.10 11.58
N VAL A 536 -12.52 3.16 11.09
CA VAL A 536 -12.62 1.82 11.68
C VAL A 536 -11.27 1.11 11.63
N LEU A 537 -10.59 1.15 10.48
CA LEU A 537 -9.27 0.55 10.31
C LEU A 537 -8.22 1.21 11.21
N PHE A 538 -8.27 2.53 11.38
CA PHE A 538 -7.41 3.26 12.30
C PHE A 538 -7.61 2.78 13.75
N LEU A 539 -8.86 2.66 14.22
CA LEU A 539 -9.18 2.17 15.57
C LEU A 539 -8.73 0.72 15.79
N VAL A 540 -8.90 -0.14 14.78
CA VAL A 540 -8.40 -1.52 14.80
C VAL A 540 -6.87 -1.52 14.83
N GLY A 541 -6.23 -0.66 14.04
CA GLY A 541 -4.78 -0.50 14.00
C GLY A 541 -4.19 -0.07 15.34
N LEU A 542 -4.84 0.86 16.05
CA LEU A 542 -4.45 1.27 17.40
C LEU A 542 -4.44 0.09 18.39
N LYS A 543 -5.40 -0.84 18.28
CA LYS A 543 -5.42 -2.06 19.10
C LYS A 543 -4.34 -3.07 18.72
N TYR A 544 -3.94 -3.09 17.45
CA TYR A 544 -2.92 -4.01 16.94
C TYR A 544 -1.48 -3.56 17.27
N ILE A 545 -1.28 -2.26 17.46
CA ILE A 545 0.01 -1.70 17.84
C ILE A 545 0.48 -2.33 19.15
N ASP A 546 1.45 -3.24 19.04
CA ASP A 546 2.15 -3.78 20.20
C ASP A 546 3.24 -2.79 20.63
N ILE A 547 2.81 -1.96 21.55
CA ILE A 547 3.55 -0.87 22.16
C ILE A 547 4.91 -1.34 22.75
N LYS A 548 5.02 -2.62 23.17
CA LYS A 548 6.26 -3.16 23.75
C LYS A 548 7.29 -3.62 22.73
N LYS A 549 6.92 -3.73 21.44
CA LYS A 549 7.81 -4.25 20.39
C LYS A 549 8.59 -3.18 19.64
N ASN A 550 8.04 -1.98 19.44
CA ASN A 550 8.69 -0.95 18.63
C ASN A 550 8.26 0.46 19.07
N TRP A 551 9.23 1.27 19.50
CA TRP A 551 9.03 2.63 19.95
C TRP A 551 8.42 3.56 18.91
N ILE A 552 8.64 3.26 17.62
CA ILE A 552 8.12 4.05 16.51
C ILE A 552 6.58 4.08 16.52
N TYR A 553 5.92 3.05 17.06
CA TYR A 553 4.46 3.07 17.15
C TYR A 553 3.95 4.13 18.13
N TYR A 554 4.66 4.41 19.22
CA TYR A 554 4.34 5.55 20.08
C TYR A 554 4.52 6.88 19.34
N CYS A 555 5.57 7.00 18.52
CA CYS A 555 5.78 8.18 17.70
C CYS A 555 4.62 8.42 16.72
N LEU A 556 4.07 7.37 16.10
CA LEU A 556 2.89 7.51 15.23
C LEU A 556 1.66 8.00 16.01
N ILE A 557 1.43 7.48 17.22
CA ILE A 557 0.32 7.90 18.06
C ILE A 557 0.49 9.37 18.48
N ILE A 558 1.69 9.77 18.92
CA ILE A 558 1.97 11.17 19.28
C ILE A 558 1.86 12.10 18.06
N TRP A 559 2.35 11.67 16.91
CA TRP A 559 2.22 12.43 15.66
C TRP A 559 0.76 12.61 15.26
N PHE A 560 -0.11 11.65 15.55
CA PHE A 560 -1.54 11.85 15.37
C PHE A 560 -2.12 12.79 16.45
N LEU A 561 -1.92 12.48 17.72
CA LEU A 561 -2.57 13.17 18.84
C LEU A 561 -2.16 14.63 18.97
N PHE A 562 -0.87 14.95 18.79
CA PHE A 562 -0.36 16.27 19.11
C PHE A 562 -0.92 17.35 18.15
N PRO A 563 -0.83 17.22 16.81
CA PRO A 563 -1.56 18.12 15.91
C PRO A 563 -3.08 18.03 16.10
N PHE A 564 -3.64 16.85 16.39
CA PHE A 564 -5.08 16.72 16.63
C PHE A 564 -5.58 17.56 17.81
N THR A 565 -4.76 17.84 18.83
CA THR A 565 -5.17 18.70 19.96
C THR A 565 -5.53 20.12 19.52
N GLN A 566 -5.00 20.59 18.38
CA GLN A 566 -5.38 21.88 17.82
C GLN A 566 -6.87 21.93 17.44
N SER A 567 -7.49 20.78 17.13
CA SER A 567 -8.93 20.71 16.83
C SER A 567 -9.84 21.21 17.96
N PHE A 568 -9.34 21.30 19.20
CA PHE A 568 -10.07 21.82 20.35
C PHE A 568 -9.87 23.33 20.58
N TYR A 569 -8.94 23.97 19.86
CA TYR A 569 -8.62 25.39 19.98
C TYR A 569 -9.22 26.18 18.80
N ALA A 570 -10.49 26.56 18.91
CA ALA A 570 -11.24 27.23 17.84
C ALA A 570 -10.85 28.70 17.57
N TRP A 571 -9.95 29.29 18.35
CA TRP A 571 -9.57 30.70 18.20
C TRP A 571 -8.67 30.85 16.96
N ARG A 572 -9.28 31.16 15.79
CA ARG A 572 -8.68 31.47 14.48
C ARG A 572 -8.49 30.35 13.45
N MET A 573 -9.18 29.24 13.59
CA MET A 573 -9.03 28.16 12.61
C MET A 573 -10.06 28.27 11.49
N HIS A 574 -9.58 28.49 10.26
CA HIS A 574 -10.37 28.34 9.03
C HIS A 574 -10.34 26.87 8.57
N GLY A 575 -11.29 26.05 9.02
CA GLY A 575 -11.48 24.66 8.57
C GLY A 575 -10.47 23.61 9.09
N VAL A 576 -10.70 22.33 8.77
CA VAL A 576 -9.84 21.17 9.14
C VAL A 576 -8.44 21.21 8.48
N ARG A 577 -8.13 22.24 7.70
CA ARG A 577 -6.82 22.48 7.08
C ARG A 577 -5.69 22.62 8.11
N TYR A 578 -5.99 22.96 9.36
CA TYR A 578 -5.01 23.18 10.43
C TYR A 578 -4.57 21.90 11.16
N ILE A 579 -5.26 20.77 10.95
CA ILE A 579 -4.87 19.47 11.52
C ILE A 579 -4.49 18.47 10.44
N ILE A 580 -4.17 18.95 9.24
CA ILE A 580 -3.92 18.10 8.06
C ILE A 580 -2.75 17.12 8.27
N GLU A 581 -1.82 17.49 9.17
CA GLU A 581 -0.65 16.71 9.57
C GLU A 581 -1.02 15.35 10.19
N ILE A 582 -2.25 15.18 10.70
CA ILE A 582 -2.73 13.91 11.28
C ILE A 582 -2.98 12.83 10.23
N TYR A 583 -3.21 13.19 8.97
CA TYR A 583 -3.63 12.23 7.95
C TYR A 583 -2.49 11.28 7.55
N ALA A 584 -1.24 11.73 7.67
CA ALA A 584 -0.06 10.90 7.48
C ALA A 584 0.00 9.74 8.51
N PRO A 585 0.07 9.98 9.83
CA PRO A 585 0.07 8.90 10.82
C PRO A 585 -1.25 8.10 10.82
N LEU A 586 -2.40 8.74 10.54
CA LEU A 586 -3.69 8.04 10.40
C LEU A 586 -3.65 6.99 9.29
N SER A 587 -3.11 7.32 8.11
CA SER A 587 -3.00 6.37 7.00
C SER A 587 -2.14 5.15 7.34
N ILE A 588 -1.06 5.38 8.10
CA ILE A 588 -0.12 4.33 8.52
C ILE A 588 -0.76 3.42 9.56
N ILE A 589 -1.45 3.99 10.55
CA ILE A 589 -2.13 3.22 11.59
C ILE A 589 -3.31 2.45 10.98
N ALA A 590 -4.07 3.04 10.05
CA ALA A 590 -5.12 2.34 9.32
C ALA A 590 -4.59 1.15 8.50
N ALA A 591 -3.43 1.30 7.86
CA ALA A 591 -2.76 0.20 7.15
C ALA A 591 -2.36 -0.95 8.09
N LEU A 592 -1.94 -0.66 9.32
CA LEU A 592 -1.70 -1.68 10.36
C LEU A 592 -3.01 -2.38 10.77
N GLY A 593 -4.11 -1.63 10.84
CA GLY A 593 -5.45 -2.18 11.09
C GLY A 593 -5.86 -3.21 10.04
N ILE A 594 -5.64 -2.92 8.76
CA ILE A 594 -5.88 -3.86 7.65
C ILE A 594 -5.11 -5.16 7.89
N ILE A 595 -3.83 -5.07 8.26
CA ILE A 595 -2.98 -6.25 8.49
C ILE A 595 -3.45 -7.08 9.68
N SER A 596 -4.01 -6.46 10.71
CA SER A 596 -4.50 -7.21 11.87
C SER A 596 -5.74 -8.06 11.56
N ILE A 597 -6.49 -7.69 10.52
CA ILE A 597 -7.72 -8.38 10.09
C ILE A 597 -7.41 -9.54 9.14
N ILE A 598 -6.27 -9.50 8.45
CA ILE A 598 -5.84 -10.48 7.43
C ILE A 598 -4.96 -11.56 8.07
#